data_AF-A0A6G2DGP9-F1
#
_entry.id   AF-A0A6G2DGP9-F1
#
_cell.length_a   1.000
_cell.length_b   1.000
_cell.length_c   1.000
_cell.angle_alpha   90.00
_cell.angle_beta   90.00
_cell.angle_gamma   90.00
#
_symmetry.space_group_name_H-M   'P 1'
#
loop_
_entity.id
_entity.type
_entity.pdbx_description
1 polymer ?
#
loop_
_entity_poly.entity_id
_entity_poly.type
_entity_poly.pdbx_seq_one_letter_code
_entity_poly.pdbx_strand_id
1 'polypeptide(L)'
;VDAAVLNEMKEIDAKRRNILVKVETLKAERNTVSAEIAQAKRNKENTDDKIAAMQNLSAEVKALDAELAEIDAKLTEFTTTLPNIPADSVPVGADEDDNVEVRRWG
;
A
#
# COMPACT_ATOMS: atom_id res chain seq x y z
N VAL A 1 -9.70 6.72 19.34
CA VAL A 1 -9.83 5.75 18.22
C VAL A 1 -9.74 4.37 18.82
N ASP A 2 -10.64 3.46 18.45
CA ASP A 2 -10.64 2.10 18.97
C ASP A 2 -9.34 1.36 18.58
N ALA A 3 -8.78 0.59 19.51
CA ALA A 3 -7.61 -0.25 19.27
C ALA A 3 -7.85 -1.26 18.13
N ALA A 4 -9.09 -1.71 17.93
CA ALA A 4 -9.46 -2.58 16.82
C ALA A 4 -9.18 -1.93 15.45
N VAL A 5 -9.54 -0.66 15.29
CA VAL A 5 -9.31 0.12 14.06
C VAL A 5 -7.82 0.29 13.79
N LEU A 6 -7.02 0.54 14.83
CA LEU A 6 -5.57 0.67 14.69
C LEU A 6 -4.88 -0.66 14.33
N ASN A 7 -5.38 -1.78 14.85
CA ASN A 7 -4.87 -3.11 14.50
C ASN A 7 -5.21 -3.47 13.05
N GLU A 8 -6.43 -3.20 12.60
CA GLU A 8 -6.83 -3.40 11.21
C GLU A 8 -5.97 -2.57 10.26
N MET A 9 -5.75 -1.28 10.55
CA MET A 9 -4.88 -0.42 9.76
C MET A 9 -3.46 -0.99 9.66
N LYS A 10 -2.91 -1.53 10.76
CA LYS A 10 -1.58 -2.13 10.80
C LYS A 10 -1.49 -3.39 9.94
N GLU A 11 -2.52 -4.24 9.94
CA GLU A 11 -2.58 -5.43 9.10
C GLU A 11 -2.68 -5.07 7.61
N ILE A 12 -3.49 -4.07 7.28
CA ILE A 12 -3.64 -3.55 5.91
C ILE A 12 -2.32 -2.96 5.42
N ASP A 13 -1.61 -2.17 6.22
CA ASP A 13 -0.28 -1.66 5.87
C ASP A 13 0.73 -2.81 5.63
N ALA A 14 0.75 -3.83 6.47
CA ALA A 14 1.63 -4.98 6.29
C ALA A 14 1.32 -5.70 4.97
N LYS A 15 0.04 -5.90 4.66
CA LYS A 15 -0.41 -6.50 3.39
C LYS A 15 0.01 -5.65 2.19
N ARG A 16 -0.18 -4.32 2.28
CA ARG A 16 0.24 -3.36 1.26
C ARG A 16 1.72 -3.49 0.92
N ARG A 17 2.59 -3.48 1.94
CA ARG A 17 4.04 -3.58 1.74
C ARG A 17 4.44 -4.89 1.06
N ASN A 18 3.81 -6.00 1.46
CA ASN A 18 4.07 -7.31 0.84
C ASN A 18 3.65 -7.35 -0.63
N ILE A 19 2.46 -6.84 -0.96
CA ILE A 19 1.97 -6.79 -2.34
C ILE A 19 2.83 -5.87 -3.19
N LEU A 20 3.21 -4.70 -2.68
CA LEU A 20 4.08 -3.76 -3.38
C LEU A 20 5.41 -4.42 -3.78
N VAL A 21 6.06 -5.11 -2.84
CA VAL A 21 7.30 -5.84 -3.12
C VAL A 21 7.08 -6.93 -4.18
N LYS A 22 5.99 -7.68 -4.09
CA LYS A 22 5.65 -8.73 -5.06
C LYS A 22 5.43 -8.13 -6.46
N VAL A 23 4.66 -7.06 -6.56
CA VAL A 23 4.39 -6.34 -7.82
C VAL A 23 5.67 -5.85 -8.47
N GLU A 24 6.56 -5.20 -7.71
CA GLU A 24 7.83 -4.70 -8.25
C GLU A 24 8.75 -5.84 -8.70
N THR A 25 8.78 -6.94 -7.96
CA THR A 25 9.53 -8.15 -8.35
C THR A 25 9.02 -8.72 -9.67
N LEU A 26 7.70 -8.89 -9.82
CA LEU A 26 7.10 -9.42 -11.04
C LEU A 26 7.24 -8.44 -12.23
N LYS A 27 7.21 -7.12 -11.99
CA LYS A 27 7.50 -6.10 -13.01
C LYS A 27 8.94 -6.20 -13.51
N ALA A 28 9.89 -6.44 -12.61
CA ALA A 28 11.30 -6.65 -12.96
C ALA A 28 11.50 -7.95 -13.75
N GLU A 29 10.86 -9.05 -13.33
CA GLU A 29 10.87 -10.31 -14.04
C GLU A 29 10.29 -10.16 -15.46
N ARG A 30 9.13 -9.50 -15.58
CA ARG A 30 8.50 -9.20 -16.87
C ARG A 30 9.42 -8.42 -17.81
N ASN A 31 10.14 -7.43 -17.30
CA ASN A 31 11.07 -6.66 -18.12
C ASN A 31 12.27 -7.53 -18.58
N THR A 32 12.77 -8.39 -17.69
CA THR A 32 13.87 -9.32 -17.98
C THR A 32 13.47 -10.33 -19.06
N VAL A 33 12.33 -11.01 -18.87
CA VAL A 33 11.82 -11.97 -19.85
C VAL A 33 11.50 -11.29 -21.18
N SER A 34 11.07 -10.02 -21.18
CA SER A 34 10.80 -9.27 -22.41
C SER A 34 12.08 -9.07 -23.23
N ALA A 35 13.18 -8.73 -22.55
CA ALA A 35 14.48 -8.59 -23.17
C ALA A 35 15.00 -9.93 -23.72
N GLU A 36 14.83 -11.02 -22.95
CA GLU A 36 15.20 -12.36 -23.41
C GLU A 36 14.42 -12.80 -24.65
N ILE A 37 13.10 -12.56 -24.69
CA ILE A 37 12.26 -12.86 -25.85
C ILE A 37 12.75 -12.06 -27.07
N ALA A 38 13.06 -10.78 -26.89
CA ALA A 38 13.57 -9.94 -27.98
C ALA A 38 14.91 -10.47 -28.52
N GLN A 39 15.80 -10.93 -27.64
CA GLN A 39 17.09 -11.51 -28.03
C GLN A 39 16.91 -12.88 -28.72
N ALA A 40 16.09 -13.77 -28.17
CA ALA A 40 15.80 -15.08 -28.76
C ALA A 40 15.14 -14.96 -30.14
N LYS A 41 14.23 -13.99 -30.33
CA LYS A 41 13.66 -13.68 -31.66
C LYS A 41 14.71 -13.23 -32.66
N ARG A 42 15.70 -12.42 -32.25
CA ARG A 42 16.84 -12.04 -33.13
C ARG A 42 17.70 -13.24 -33.51
N ASN A 43 17.86 -14.20 -32.60
CA ASN A 43 18.59 -15.44 -32.82
C ASN A 43 17.79 -16.50 -33.62
N LYS A 44 16.53 -16.22 -33.98
CA LYS A 44 15.60 -17.18 -34.62
C LYS A 44 15.32 -18.42 -33.77
N GLU A 45 15.38 -18.29 -32.44
CA GLU A 45 14.99 -19.33 -31.48
C GLU A 45 13.47 -19.35 -31.28
N ASN A 46 12.91 -20.49 -30.85
CA ASN A 46 11.49 -20.57 -30.51
C ASN A 46 11.24 -19.83 -29.18
N THR A 47 10.25 -18.93 -29.17
CA THR A 47 9.90 -18.11 -28.00
C THR A 47 8.47 -18.33 -27.51
N ASP A 48 7.74 -19.30 -28.06
CA ASP A 48 6.30 -19.47 -27.82
C ASP A 48 5.99 -19.72 -26.34
N ASP A 49 6.77 -20.58 -25.68
CA ASP A 49 6.65 -20.86 -24.25
C ASP A 49 6.94 -19.63 -23.38
N LYS A 50 7.96 -18.84 -23.74
CA LYS A 50 8.31 -17.60 -23.04
C LYS A 50 7.23 -16.54 -23.20
N ILE A 51 6.61 -16.46 -24.38
CA ILE A 51 5.49 -15.54 -24.64
C ILE A 51 4.26 -15.94 -23.83
N ALA A 52 3.94 -17.23 -23.73
CA ALA A 52 2.83 -17.71 -22.91
C ALA A 52 3.05 -17.39 -21.41
N ALA A 53 4.27 -17.65 -20.90
CA ALA A 53 4.64 -17.30 -19.53
C ALA A 53 4.53 -15.78 -19.27
N MET A 54 4.95 -14.95 -20.24
CA MET A 54 4.84 -13.48 -20.16
C MET A 54 3.40 -13.00 -20.06
N GLN A 55 2.47 -13.62 -20.79
CA GLN A 55 1.05 -13.25 -20.74
C GLN A 55 0.44 -13.54 -19.36
N ASN A 56 0.76 -14.71 -18.78
CA ASN A 56 0.34 -15.05 -17.42
C ASN A 56 0.91 -14.07 -16.39
N LEU A 57 2.21 -13.77 -16.49
CA LEU A 57 2.88 -12.82 -15.60
C LEU A 57 2.25 -11.42 -15.69
N SER A 58 1.91 -10.97 -16.90
CA SER A 58 1.26 -9.68 -17.12
C SER A 58 -0.15 -9.63 -16.53
N ALA A 59 -0.89 -10.74 -16.59
CA ALA A 59 -2.20 -10.85 -15.95
C ALA A 59 -2.09 -10.83 -14.42
N GLU A 60 -1.11 -11.53 -13.83
CA GLU A 60 -0.86 -11.52 -12.39
C GLU A 60 -0.46 -10.12 -11.89
N VAL A 61 0.44 -9.43 -12.58
CA VAL A 61 0.82 -8.04 -12.23
C VAL A 61 -0.40 -7.13 -12.24
N LYS A 62 -1.27 -7.25 -13.26
CA LYS A 62 -2.49 -6.43 -13.35
C LYS A 62 -3.47 -6.70 -12.21
N ALA A 63 -3.62 -7.97 -11.81
CA ALA A 63 -4.48 -8.34 -10.68
C ALA A 63 -3.93 -7.77 -9.36
N LEU A 64 -2.61 -7.89 -9.14
CA LEU A 64 -1.97 -7.37 -7.92
C LEU A 64 -1.93 -5.83 -7.88
N ASP A 65 -1.75 -5.15 -9.01
CA ASP A 65 -1.84 -3.68 -9.08
C ASP A 65 -3.26 -3.20 -8.71
N ALA A 66 -4.31 -3.93 -9.12
CA ALA A 66 -5.69 -3.62 -8.74
C ALA A 66 -5.94 -3.85 -7.24
N GLU A 67 -5.47 -4.97 -6.69
CA GLU A 67 -5.56 -5.25 -5.25
C GLU A 67 -4.80 -4.20 -4.43
N LEU A 68 -3.62 -3.78 -4.90
CA LEU A 68 -2.84 -2.72 -4.24
C LEU A 68 -3.61 -1.39 -4.23
N ALA A 69 -4.26 -1.01 -5.33
CA ALA A 69 -5.06 0.20 -5.40
C ALA A 69 -6.25 0.20 -4.43
N GLU A 70 -6.92 -0.95 -4.26
CA GLU A 70 -7.99 -1.09 -3.26
C GLU A 70 -7.45 -0.95 -1.83
N ILE A 71 -6.29 -1.54 -1.55
CA ILE A 71 -5.64 -1.44 -0.23
C ILE A 71 -5.18 -0.01 0.05
N ASP A 72 -4.62 0.69 -0.94
CA ASP A 72 -4.23 2.09 -0.84
C ASP A 72 -5.43 3.00 -0.53
N ALA A 73 -6.56 2.76 -1.19
CA ALA A 73 -7.79 3.50 -0.94
C ALA A 73 -8.27 3.33 0.52
N LYS A 74 -8.30 2.08 1.01
CA LYS A 74 -8.64 1.77 2.41
C LYS A 74 -7.68 2.44 3.39
N LEU A 75 -6.37 2.36 3.15
CA LEU A 75 -5.38 2.98 4.02
C LEU A 75 -5.54 4.50 4.06
N THR A 76 -5.83 5.12 2.91
CA THR A 76 -6.09 6.56 2.80
C THR A 76 -7.31 6.97 3.64
N GLU A 77 -8.38 6.18 3.60
CA GLU A 77 -9.58 6.40 4.42
C GLU A 77 -9.25 6.37 5.93
N PHE A 78 -8.48 5.38 6.39
CA PHE A 78 -8.04 5.32 7.79
C PHE A 78 -7.20 6.54 8.20
N THR A 79 -6.23 6.93 7.37
CA THR A 79 -5.36 8.07 7.70
C THR A 79 -6.08 9.42 7.68
N THR A 80 -7.14 9.56 6.88
CA THR A 80 -7.92 10.81 6.79
C THR A 80 -8.91 10.96 7.94
N THR A 81 -9.36 9.85 8.52
CA THR A 81 -10.31 9.83 9.64
C THR A 81 -9.65 9.87 11.02
N LEU A 82 -8.33 9.64 11.09
CA LEU A 82 -7.60 9.63 12.34
C LEU A 82 -7.46 11.06 12.90
N PRO A 83 -7.82 11.31 14.18
CA PRO A 83 -7.57 12.59 14.80
C PRO A 83 -6.06 12.82 14.97
N ASN A 84 -5.68 14.09 15.08
CA ASN A 84 -4.30 14.44 15.37
C ASN A 84 -3.88 13.96 16.76
N ILE A 85 -2.60 13.69 16.94
CA ILE A 85 -2.02 13.34 18.24
C ILE A 85 -2.03 14.60 19.12
N PRO A 86 -2.66 14.57 20.31
CA PRO A 86 -2.59 15.68 21.25
C PRO A 86 -1.13 15.99 21.63
N ALA A 87 -0.79 17.27 21.79
CA ALA A 87 0.53 17.64 22.26
C ALA A 87 0.71 17.26 23.74
N ASP A 88 1.95 17.01 24.17
CA ASP A 88 2.29 16.57 25.53
C ASP A 88 1.80 17.52 26.63
N SER A 89 1.61 18.80 26.32
CA SER A 89 1.11 19.82 27.25
C SER A 89 -0.41 19.90 27.34
N VAL A 90 -1.15 19.16 26.51
CA VAL A 90 -2.63 19.19 26.51
C VAL A 90 -3.13 18.35 27.70
N PRO A 91 -3.90 18.94 28.63
CA PRO A 91 -4.46 18.19 29.75
C PRO A 91 -5.44 17.13 29.24
N VAL A 92 -5.47 15.98 29.92
CA VAL A 92 -6.44 14.93 29.65
C VAL A 92 -7.80 15.37 30.22
N GLY A 93 -8.84 15.34 29.39
CA GLY A 93 -10.20 15.65 29.78
C GLY A 93 -11.19 14.88 28.90
N ALA A 94 -12.37 14.57 29.45
CA ALA A 94 -13.44 13.90 28.72
C ALA A 94 -14.30 14.91 27.94
N ASP A 95 -14.49 16.10 28.50
CA ASP A 95 -15.37 17.14 27.96
C ASP A 95 -14.88 18.55 28.34
N GLU A 96 -15.76 19.54 28.16
CA GLU A 96 -15.45 20.95 28.38
C GLU A 96 -15.29 21.35 29.86
N ASP A 97 -15.83 20.57 30.79
CA ASP A 97 -15.73 20.84 32.22
C ASP A 97 -14.32 20.56 32.77
N ASP A 98 -13.56 19.72 32.07
CA ASP A 98 -12.16 19.41 32.37
C ASP A 98 -11.16 20.45 31.81
N ASN A 99 -11.65 21.47 31.10
CA ASN A 99 -10.79 22.49 30.52
C ASN A 99 -10.15 23.38 31.61
N VAL A 100 -8.82 23.46 31.57
CA VAL A 100 -8.06 24.28 32.52
C VAL A 100 -7.96 25.73 32.03
N GLU A 101 -8.54 26.67 32.78
CA GLU A 101 -8.41 28.11 32.50
C GLU A 101 -6.97 28.58 32.74
N VAL A 102 -6.30 29.02 31.67
CA VAL A 102 -4.89 29.44 31.74
C VAL A 102 -4.72 30.90 32.14
N ARG A 103 -5.66 31.78 31.78
CA ARG A 103 -5.63 33.21 32.15
C ARG A 103 -7.01 33.85 32.07
N ARG A 104 -7.23 34.87 32.90
CA ARG A 104 -8.37 35.79 32.84
C ARG A 104 -7.88 37.23 32.71
N TRP A 105 -8.59 38.07 31.95
CA TRP A 105 -8.27 39.49 31.83
C TRP A 105 -9.54 40.35 31.91
N GLY A 106 -9.48 41.42 32.70
CA GLY A 106 -10.56 42.37 32.98
C GLY A 106 -10.07 43.51 33.86
#